data_AF-A0A452I5V3-F1
#
_entry.id   AF-A0A452I5V3-F1
#
_cell.length_a   1.000
_cell.length_b   1.000
_cell.length_c   1.000
_cell.angle_alpha   90.00
_cell.angle_beta   90.00
_cell.angle_gamma   90.00
#
_symmetry.space_group_name_H-M   'P 1'
#
loop_
_entity.id
_entity.type
_entity.pdbx_description
1 polymer ?
#
loop_
_entity_poly.entity_id
_entity_poly.type
_entity_poly.pdbx_seq_one_letter_code
_entity_poly.pdbx_strand_id
1 'polypeptide(L)'
;MAHMPKAAHELIFSGTHAAWVLATSPGQTQCYRDMGAHHCAHAHSIQIMKVEEVGASKCRRPAVKQFHDSKIKFPLPHKVLCHQHKLRFTTKRPNTFF
;
A
#
# COMPACT_ATOMS: atom_id res chain seq x y z
N MET A 1 -4.41 16.09 -7.85
CA MET A 1 -3.37 15.80 -6.83
C MET A 1 -3.98 14.82 -5.85
N ALA A 2 -3.50 13.57 -5.80
CA ALA A 2 -4.01 12.61 -4.83
C ALA A 2 -3.54 13.04 -3.44
N HIS A 3 -4.44 13.58 -2.63
CA HIS A 3 -4.18 13.80 -1.21
C HIS A 3 -4.12 12.42 -0.56
N MET A 4 -2.91 11.99 -0.18
CA MET A 4 -2.73 10.74 0.57
C MET A 4 -3.45 10.89 1.91
N PRO A 5 -4.47 10.05 2.20
CA PRO A 5 -5.19 10.13 3.46
C PRO A 5 -4.26 9.73 4.62
N LYS A 6 -4.40 10.43 5.75
CA LYS A 6 -3.56 10.26 6.95
C LYS A 6 -3.47 8.78 7.34
N ALA A 7 -2.27 8.35 7.75
CA ALA A 7 -2.00 6.97 8.10
C ALA A 7 -2.76 6.58 9.38
N ALA A 8 -3.60 5.56 9.33
CA ALA A 8 -4.12 4.90 10.53
C ALA A 8 -3.22 3.70 10.85
N HIS A 9 -3.15 3.36 12.13
CA HIS A 9 -2.36 2.24 12.60
C HIS A 9 -3.26 1.28 13.37
N GLU A 10 -3.11 0.00 13.10
CA GLU A 10 -3.91 -1.07 13.68
C GLU A 10 -3.04 -1.99 14.53
N LEU A 11 -3.51 -2.30 15.74
CA LEU A 11 -2.97 -3.42 16.51
C LEU A 11 -3.70 -4.68 16.02
N ILE A 12 -2.93 -5.60 15.44
CA ILE A 12 -3.41 -6.86 14.90
C ILE A 12 -2.83 -7.99 15.71
N PHE A 13 -3.68 -8.93 16.09
CA PHE A 13 -3.28 -10.17 16.71
C PHE A 13 -3.54 -11.33 15.74
N SER A 14 -2.48 -11.97 15.27
CA SER A 14 -2.58 -13.18 14.43
C SER A 14 -2.37 -14.42 15.30
N GLY A 15 -3.36 -14.75 16.13
CA GLY A 15 -3.40 -15.95 16.99
C GLY A 15 -2.40 -16.01 18.15
N THR A 16 -1.12 -15.70 17.91
CA THR A 16 -0.01 -15.76 18.89
C THR A 16 0.92 -14.56 18.85
N HIS A 17 0.91 -13.78 17.76
CA HIS A 17 1.80 -12.63 17.57
C HIS A 17 1.02 -11.33 17.41
N ALA A 18 1.50 -10.29 18.12
CA ALA A 18 1.01 -8.94 17.98
C ALA A 18 1.86 -8.18 16.95
N ALA A 19 1.21 -7.67 15.91
CA ALA A 19 1.83 -6.86 14.87
C ALA A 19 1.04 -5.55 14.68
N TRP A 20 1.75 -4.56 14.19
CA TRP A 20 1.33 -3.16 14.18
C TRP A 20 1.29 -2.68 12.73
N VAL A 21 0.19 -2.83 12.00
CA VAL A 21 0.11 -2.58 10.55
C VAL A 21 -0.59 -1.26 10.26
N LEU A 22 -0.28 -0.64 9.12
CA LEU A 22 -0.91 0.60 8.69
C LEU A 22 -2.13 0.30 7.82
N ALA A 23 -3.24 0.99 8.11
CA ALA A 23 -4.42 1.03 7.27
C ALA A 23 -4.81 2.50 7.09
N THR A 24 -5.26 2.91 5.90
CA THR A 24 -6.14 4.09 5.80
C THR A 24 -7.61 3.62 5.83
N SER A 25 -8.64 4.45 5.67
CA SER A 25 -10.03 3.97 5.60
C SER A 25 -10.31 2.92 4.50
N PRO A 26 -9.69 2.93 3.29
CA PRO A 26 -9.66 1.77 2.38
C PRO A 26 -8.62 0.70 2.76
N GLY A 27 -7.89 0.91 3.86
CA GLY A 27 -6.68 0.19 4.24
C GLY A 27 -6.91 -1.07 5.06
N GLN A 28 -8.13 -1.37 5.52
CA GLN A 28 -8.43 -2.70 6.08
C GLN A 28 -8.14 -3.78 5.03
N THR A 29 -8.54 -3.56 3.78
CA THR A 29 -8.21 -4.47 2.66
C THR A 29 -6.70 -4.56 2.43
N GLN A 30 -5.98 -3.46 2.56
CA GLN A 30 -4.52 -3.45 2.42
C GLN A 30 -3.84 -4.25 3.55
N CYS A 31 -4.32 -4.09 4.79
CA CYS A 31 -3.87 -4.80 5.97
C CYS A 31 -4.00 -6.32 5.80
N TYR A 32 -5.16 -6.82 5.35
CA TYR A 32 -5.35 -8.25 5.05
C TYR A 32 -4.40 -8.76 3.95
N ARG A 33 -4.15 -7.96 2.91
CA ARG A 33 -3.24 -8.33 1.82
C ARG A 33 -1.77 -8.34 2.26
N ASP A 34 -1.37 -7.37 3.08
CA ASP A 34 -0.01 -7.24 3.61
C ASP A 34 0.33 -8.40 4.55
N MET A 35 -0.60 -8.75 5.44
CA MET A 35 -0.45 -9.87 6.36
C MET A 35 -0.42 -11.22 5.63
N GLY A 36 -1.24 -11.39 4.59
CA GLY A 36 -1.20 -12.57 3.72
C GLY A 36 0.10 -12.66 2.92
N ALA A 37 0.65 -11.53 2.43
CA ALA A 37 1.86 -11.53 1.63
C ALA A 37 3.14 -11.77 2.45
N HIS A 38 3.23 -11.21 3.65
CA HIS A 38 4.43 -11.30 4.48
C HIS A 38 4.44 -12.52 5.41
N HIS A 39 3.27 -12.92 5.91
CA HIS A 39 3.16 -13.93 6.96
C HIS A 39 2.28 -15.10 6.57
N CYS A 40 1.74 -15.12 5.35
CA CYS A 40 0.78 -16.13 4.89
C CYS A 40 -0.43 -16.28 5.83
N ALA A 41 -0.76 -15.24 6.60
CA ALA A 41 -1.89 -15.29 7.52
C ALA A 41 -3.19 -15.10 6.75
N HIS A 42 -4.17 -15.95 7.04
CA HIS A 42 -5.47 -15.90 6.40
C HIS A 42 -6.43 -14.99 7.16
N ALA A 43 -7.49 -14.50 6.49
CA ALA A 43 -8.45 -13.57 7.10
C ALA A 43 -9.08 -14.10 8.41
N HIS A 44 -9.33 -15.41 8.52
CA HIS A 44 -9.88 -16.02 9.74
C HIS A 44 -8.91 -16.05 10.93
N SER A 45 -7.61 -15.93 10.67
CA SER A 45 -6.56 -15.94 11.70
C SER A 45 -6.18 -14.54 12.21
N ILE A 46 -6.68 -13.49 11.55
CA ILE A 46 -6.33 -12.10 11.80
C ILE A 46 -7.44 -11.44 12.62
N GLN A 47 -7.11 -10.96 13.81
CA GLN A 47 -8.02 -10.19 14.65
C GLN A 47 -7.55 -8.74 14.75
N ILE A 48 -8.41 -7.80 14.31
CA ILE A 48 -8.16 -6.36 14.40
C ILE A 48 -8.75 -5.88 15.73
N MET A 49 -7.91 -5.32 16.61
CA MET A 49 -8.34 -4.92 17.94
C MET A 49 -8.67 -3.42 18.05
N LYS A 50 -7.83 -2.57 17.45
CA LYS A 50 -7.99 -1.13 17.50
C LYS A 50 -7.48 -0.50 16.22
N VAL A 51 -8.25 0.44 15.68
CA VAL A 51 -7.91 1.29 14.53
C VAL A 51 -7.92 2.74 14.99
N GLU A 52 -6.82 3.46 14.78
CA GLU A 52 -6.72 4.89 15.13
C GLU A 52 -6.00 5.67 14.03
N GLU A 53 -6.55 6.83 13.66
CA GLU A 53 -5.89 7.76 12.75
C GLU A 53 -4.72 8.48 13.45
N VAL A 54 -3.53 8.41 12.85
CA VAL A 54 -2.31 8.97 13.43
C VAL A 54 -1.89 10.21 12.63
N GLY A 55 -1.58 11.29 13.34
CA GLY A 55 -0.98 12.49 12.74
C GLY A 55 0.44 12.22 12.22
N ALA A 56 0.87 12.94 11.17
CA ALA A 56 2.15 12.71 10.49
C ALA A 56 3.38 12.72 11.42
N SER A 57 3.35 13.49 12.52
CA SER A 57 4.44 13.54 13.51
C SER A 57 4.58 12.29 14.35
N LYS A 58 3.50 11.51 14.53
CA LYS A 58 3.45 10.31 15.39
C LYS A 58 3.67 9.01 14.59
N CYS A 59 3.81 9.09 13.27
CA CYS A 59 4.12 7.94 12.42
C CYS A 59 5.49 7.33 12.81
N ARG A 60 5.56 6.02 13.05
CA ARG A 60 6.81 5.33 13.41
C ARG A 60 7.53 4.72 12.20
N ARG A 61 6.77 4.17 11.24
CA ARG A 61 7.30 3.40 10.11
C ARG A 61 7.98 4.30 9.05
N PRO A 62 9.23 4.04 8.64
CA PRO A 62 9.96 4.88 7.68
C PRO A 62 9.33 4.89 6.29
N ALA A 63 8.74 3.76 5.87
CA ALA A 63 8.03 3.64 4.59
C ALA A 63 6.82 4.58 4.45
N VAL A 64 6.27 5.08 5.56
CA VAL A 64 5.22 6.11 5.55
C VAL A 64 5.80 7.51 5.67
N LYS A 65 6.86 7.66 6.49
CA LYS A 65 7.54 8.95 6.67
C LYS A 65 8.04 9.55 5.37
N GLN A 66 8.50 8.71 4.43
CA GLN A 66 8.97 9.16 3.12
C GLN A 66 7.92 9.94 2.31
N PHE A 67 6.63 9.77 2.59
CA PHE A 67 5.54 10.40 1.84
C PHE A 67 4.97 11.66 2.53
N HIS A 68 5.54 12.11 3.65
CA HIS A 68 5.03 13.28 4.39
C HIS A 68 5.48 14.63 3.85
N ASP A 69 6.34 14.66 2.83
CA ASP A 69 6.81 15.90 2.22
C ASP A 69 5.80 16.49 1.22
N SER A 70 5.31 17.71 1.48
CA SER A 70 4.31 18.36 0.62
C SER A 70 4.83 18.74 -0.78
N LYS A 71 6.15 18.76 -0.98
CA LYS A 71 6.81 19.11 -2.25
C LYS A 71 7.27 17.89 -3.04
N ILE A 72 6.94 16.68 -2.59
CA ILE A 72 7.42 15.44 -3.21
C ILE A 72 6.87 15.27 -4.62
N LYS A 73 7.75 14.88 -5.56
CA LYS A 73 7.40 14.61 -6.96
C LYS A 73 8.16 13.37 -7.41
N PHE A 74 7.45 12.44 -8.01
CA PHE A 74 8.03 11.22 -8.56
C PHE A 74 7.85 11.20 -10.08
N PRO A 75 8.92 11.16 -10.88
CA PRO A 75 8.80 10.75 -12.28
C PRO A 75 8.41 9.26 -12.31
N LEU A 76 7.69 8.85 -13.36
CA LEU A 76 7.39 7.44 -13.62
C LEU A 76 8.37 6.93 -14.68
N PRO A 77 9.49 6.29 -14.30
CA PRO A 77 10.59 6.00 -15.23
C PRO A 77 10.24 4.93 -16.26
N HIS A 78 9.36 3.99 -15.91
CA HIS A 78 8.98 2.89 -16.77
C HIS A 78 7.48 2.66 -16.69
N LYS A 79 6.78 2.92 -17.80
CA LYS A 79 5.32 2.72 -17.90
C LYS A 79 5.04 1.48 -18.75
N VAL A 80 4.63 0.41 -18.10
CA VAL A 80 4.18 -0.82 -18.78
C VAL A 80 2.80 -0.60 -19.38
N LEU A 81 2.62 -0.95 -20.65
CA LEU A 81 1.30 -0.94 -21.28
C LEU A 81 0.44 -2.08 -20.72
N CYS A 82 -0.65 -1.75 -20.04
CA CYS A 82 -1.58 -2.76 -19.50
C CYS A 82 -2.41 -3.46 -20.60
N HIS A 83 -2.55 -2.85 -21.79
CA HIS A 83 -3.43 -3.32 -22.86
C HIS A 83 -2.68 -4.08 -23.96
N GLN A 84 -1.94 -5.10 -23.56
CA GLN A 84 -1.08 -5.87 -24.46
C GLN A 84 -1.87 -6.64 -25.53
N HIS A 85 -3.12 -6.99 -25.24
CA HIS A 85 -3.96 -7.82 -26.13
C HIS A 85 -4.93 -7.03 -27.01
N LYS A 86 -5.01 -5.69 -26.90
CA LYS A 86 -5.84 -4.88 -27.82
C LYS A 86 -5.30 -4.91 -29.25
N LEU A 87 -3.98 -4.97 -29.38
CA LEU A 87 -3.27 -5.17 -30.65
C LEU A 87 -2.35 -6.37 -30.46
N ARG A 88 -2.93 -7.57 -30.60
CA ARG A 88 -2.21 -8.83 -30.36
C ARG A 88 -1.02 -9.02 -31.28
N PHE A 89 -1.13 -8.50 -32.50
CA PHE A 89 -0.04 -8.46 -33.48
C PHE A 89 0.09 -7.01 -33.97
N THR A 90 1.29 -6.46 -33.85
CA THR A 90 1.64 -5.11 -34.30
C THR A 90 3.08 -5.12 -34.80
N THR A 91 3.38 -4.26 -35.77
CA THR A 91 4.74 -4.10 -36.31
C THR A 91 5.61 -3.20 -35.44
N LYS A 92 5.00 -2.30 -34.66
CA LYS A 92 5.71 -1.34 -33.82
C LYS A 92 5.89 -1.88 -32.40
N ARG A 93 7.13 -1.79 -31.89
CA ARG A 93 7.43 -2.13 -30.49
C ARG A 93 6.85 -1.07 -29.55
N PRO A 94 6.31 -1.48 -28.38
CA PRO A 94 5.79 -0.53 -27.40
C PRO A 94 6.91 0.30 -26.78
N ASN A 95 6.70 1.63 -26.69
CA ASN A 95 7.60 2.51 -25.94
C ASN A 95 7.14 2.60 -24.47
N THR A 96 8.09 2.52 -23.54
CA THR A 96 7.86 2.53 -22.09
C THR A 96 8.45 3.76 -21.38
N PHE A 97 9.19 4.62 -22.09
CA PHE A 97 9.79 5.86 -21.58
C PHE A 97 9.04 7.09 -22.15
N PHE A 98 8.57 7.96 -21.25
CA PHE A 98 7.77 9.17 -21.55
C PHE A 98 8.24 10.36 -20.75
#